data_AF-A0A521XY97-F1
#
_entry.id   AF-A0A521XY97-F1
#
_cell.length_a   1.000
_cell.length_b   1.000
_cell.length_c   1.000
_cell.angle_alpha   90.00
_cell.angle_beta   90.00
_cell.angle_gamma   90.00
#
_symmetry.space_group_name_H-M   'P 1'
#
loop_
_entity.id
_entity.type
_entity.pdbx_description
1 polymer ?
#
loop_
_entity_poly.entity_id
_entity_poly.type
_entity_poly.pdbx_seq_one_letter_code
_entity_poly.pdbx_strand_id
1 'polypeptide(L)'
;SHAFPDHHPYQPYELDFNDTLPIIMTEKDAVKCRSFADERYWFLRVTAKIDSRFEEKLSTKLKSIEVSHDSEKDFTKRSCCSHPRHQHDTFRE
;
A
#
# COMPACT_ATOMS: atom_id res chain seq x y z
N SER A 1 -17.75 4.45 16.25
CA SER A 1 -16.81 4.93 15.21
C SER A 1 -15.46 5.11 15.86
N HIS A 2 -14.39 4.54 15.29
CA HIS A 2 -13.02 4.60 15.80
C HIS A 2 -12.18 5.42 14.82
N ALA A 3 -12.18 6.74 14.99
CA ALA A 3 -11.49 7.66 14.09
C ALA A 3 -10.04 7.87 14.54
N PHE A 4 -9.10 7.69 13.61
CA PHE A 4 -7.68 7.92 13.83
C PHE A 4 -7.21 9.12 12.99
N PRO A 5 -6.16 9.86 13.44
CA PRO A 5 -5.60 10.95 12.66
C PRO A 5 -4.99 10.44 11.35
N ASP A 6 -4.80 11.34 10.38
CA ASP A 6 -4.05 10.98 9.18
C ASP A 6 -2.62 10.58 9.57
N HIS A 7 -2.05 9.63 8.83
CA HIS A 7 -0.75 9.01 9.13
C HIS A 7 -0.64 8.32 10.51
N HIS A 8 -1.75 7.96 11.17
CA HIS A 8 -1.71 7.23 12.45
C HIS A 8 -0.84 5.96 12.36
N PRO A 9 0.14 5.77 13.28
CA PRO A 9 1.00 4.59 13.33
C PRO A 9 0.34 3.46 14.13
N TYR A 10 -0.57 2.73 13.49
CA TYR A 10 -1.35 1.66 14.13
C TYR A 10 -0.50 0.65 14.91
N GLN A 11 -0.96 0.35 16.13
CA GLN A 11 -0.47 -0.76 16.93
C GLN A 11 -1.54 -1.86 17.03
N PRO A 12 -1.15 -3.15 17.13
CA PRO A 12 -2.11 -4.26 17.17
C PRO A 12 -3.18 -4.14 18.26
N TYR A 13 -2.80 -3.67 19.45
CA TYR A 13 -3.71 -3.53 20.59
C TYR A 13 -4.80 -2.47 20.38
N GLU A 14 -4.60 -1.51 19.48
CA GLU A 14 -5.58 -0.46 19.17
C GLU A 14 -6.75 -0.99 18.31
N LEU A 15 -6.53 -2.14 17.66
CA LEU A 15 -7.49 -2.81 16.79
C LEU A 15 -7.97 -4.14 17.39
N ASP A 16 -7.65 -4.41 18.65
CA ASP A 16 -8.18 -5.54 19.40
C ASP A 16 -9.46 -5.16 20.14
N PHE A 17 -10.60 -5.40 19.50
CA PHE A 17 -11.91 -5.06 20.05
C PHE A 17 -12.48 -6.13 21.00
N ASN A 18 -11.71 -7.18 21.33
CA ASN A 18 -12.16 -8.33 22.11
C ASN A 18 -13.39 -9.06 21.52
N ASP A 19 -13.53 -9.02 20.20
CA ASP A 19 -14.55 -9.74 19.46
C ASP A 19 -13.97 -10.45 18.22
N THR A 20 -14.81 -11.21 17.53
CA THR A 20 -14.47 -11.89 16.28
C THR A 20 -15.05 -11.19 15.06
N LEU A 21 -15.43 -9.91 15.18
CA LEU A 21 -16.07 -9.19 14.11
C LEU A 21 -15.04 -8.69 13.09
N PRO A 22 -15.44 -8.52 11.81
CA PRO A 22 -14.59 -7.89 10.81
C PRO A 22 -14.25 -6.44 11.16
N ILE A 23 -12.99 -6.09 10.98
CA ILE A 23 -12.41 -4.75 11.06
C ILE A 23 -12.29 -4.21 9.64
N ILE A 24 -13.14 -3.24 9.31
CA ILE A 24 -13.15 -2.60 7.98
C ILE A 24 -12.35 -1.30 8.05
N MET A 25 -11.42 -1.12 7.12
CA MET A 25 -10.58 0.08 7.01
C MET A 25 -10.34 0.48 5.55
N THR A 26 -9.64 1.59 5.35
CA THR A 26 -9.22 2.01 4.00
C THR A 26 -8.02 1.18 3.54
N GLU A 27 -7.85 1.03 2.22
CA GLU A 27 -6.66 0.36 1.65
C GLU A 27 -5.34 1.00 2.14
N LYS A 28 -5.35 2.33 2.35
CA LYS A 28 -4.21 3.07 2.92
C LYS A 28 -3.83 2.56 4.31
N ASP A 29 -4.82 2.36 5.18
CA ASP A 29 -4.56 1.92 6.55
C ASP A 29 -4.23 0.42 6.61
N ALA A 30 -4.83 -0.38 5.73
CA ALA A 30 -4.46 -1.79 5.55
C ALA A 30 -2.97 -1.97 5.23
N VAL A 31 -2.39 -1.11 4.37
CA VAL A 31 -0.93 -1.14 4.09
C VAL A 31 -0.09 -0.93 5.36
N LYS A 32 -0.56 -0.11 6.31
CA LYS A 32 0.15 0.14 7.58
C LYS A 32 0.07 -1.04 8.54
N CYS A 33 -1.05 -1.76 8.54
CA CYS A 33 -1.31 -2.86 9.48
C CYS A 33 -0.76 -4.23 9.01
N ARG A 34 -0.12 -4.29 7.82
CA ARG A 34 0.22 -5.56 7.16
C ARG A 34 1.06 -6.52 7.97
N SER A 35 1.92 -6.03 8.85
CA SER A 35 2.79 -6.87 9.67
C SER A 35 2.05 -7.67 10.74
N PHE A 36 0.82 -7.29 11.11
CA PHE A 36 0.07 -7.89 12.21
C PHE A 36 -1.41 -8.18 11.89
N ALA A 37 -1.85 -7.91 10.66
CA ALA A 37 -3.20 -8.17 10.23
C ALA A 37 -3.53 -9.67 10.26
N ASP A 38 -4.73 -9.99 10.75
CA ASP A 38 -5.34 -11.31 10.76
C ASP A 38 -6.56 -11.36 9.81
N GLU A 39 -7.28 -12.47 9.78
CA GLU A 39 -8.44 -12.69 8.90
C GLU A 39 -9.63 -11.72 9.12
N ARG A 40 -9.63 -10.98 10.22
CA ARG A 40 -10.64 -9.96 10.51
C ARG A 40 -10.35 -8.65 9.77
N TYR A 41 -9.22 -8.47 9.10
CA TYR A 41 -8.86 -7.20 8.46
C TYR A 41 -9.34 -7.16 7.01
N TRP A 42 -10.24 -6.21 6.71
CA TRP A 42 -10.83 -6.04 5.40
C TRP A 42 -10.65 -4.60 4.89
N PHE A 43 -10.47 -4.46 3.59
CA PHE A 43 -10.53 -3.18 2.90
C PHE A 43 -11.27 -3.34 1.58
N LEU A 44 -11.94 -2.28 1.13
CA LEU A 44 -12.57 -2.28 -0.18
C LEU A 44 -11.55 -1.84 -1.23
N ARG A 45 -11.22 -2.73 -2.15
CA ARG A 45 -10.39 -2.39 -3.30
C ARG A 45 -11.15 -1.49 -4.27
N VAL A 46 -10.51 -0.40 -4.67
CA VAL A 46 -11.06 0.51 -5.67
C VAL A 46 -10.08 0.68 -6.82
N THR A 47 -10.60 0.80 -8.04
CA THR A 47 -9.78 1.07 -9.22
C THR A 47 -10.00 2.50 -9.67
N ALA A 48 -8.94 3.31 -9.65
CA ALA A 48 -8.98 4.64 -10.23
C ALA A 48 -8.93 4.55 -11.76
N LYS A 49 -9.84 5.25 -12.45
CA LYS A 49 -9.76 5.49 -13.89
C LYS A 49 -9.23 6.90 -14.10
N ILE A 50 -8.05 7.00 -14.68
CA ILE A 50 -7.38 8.27 -14.93
C ILE A 50 -7.65 8.69 -16.38
N ASP A 51 -7.99 9.96 -16.59
CA ASP A 51 -8.13 10.54 -17.92
C ASP A 51 -6.76 10.75 -18.57
N SER A 52 -6.64 10.43 -19.87
CA SER A 52 -5.36 10.52 -20.57
C SER A 52 -4.77 11.93 -20.58
N ARG A 53 -5.60 12.98 -20.61
CA ARG A 53 -5.11 14.37 -20.56
C ARG A 53 -4.52 14.72 -19.20
N PHE A 54 -5.01 14.11 -18.12
CA PHE A 54 -4.42 14.28 -16.79
C PHE A 54 -3.04 13.61 -16.73
N GLU A 55 -2.93 12.39 -17.26
CA GLU A 55 -1.68 11.63 -17.29
C GLU A 55 -0.57 12.36 -18.07
N GLU A 56 -0.89 12.89 -19.24
CA GLU A 56 0.04 13.69 -20.06
C GLU A 56 0.52 14.95 -19.33
N LYS A 57 -0.42 15.68 -18.71
CA LYS A 57 -0.11 16.89 -17.93
C LYS A 57 0.77 16.59 -16.73
N LEU A 58 0.47 15.51 -15.99
CA LEU A 58 1.24 15.09 -14.83
C LEU A 58 2.66 14.70 -15.24
N SER A 59 2.80 13.90 -16.29
CA SER A 59 4.09 13.47 -16.83
C SER A 59 4.96 14.65 -17.27
N THR A 60 4.34 15.64 -17.93
CA THR A 60 5.04 16.87 -18.36
C THR A 60 5.56 17.66 -17.16
N LYS A 61 4.75 17.80 -16.10
CA LYS A 61 5.14 18.48 -14.87
C LYS A 61 6.26 17.75 -14.13
N LEU A 62 6.21 16.42 -14.03
CA LEU A 62 7.26 15.64 -13.37
C LEU A 62 8.61 15.79 -14.08
N LYS A 63 8.65 15.70 -15.41
CA LYS A 63 9.86 15.94 -16.22
C LYS A 63 10.43 17.35 -16.04
N SER A 64 9.58 18.34 -15.78
CA SER A 64 10.03 19.72 -15.52
C SER A 64 10.67 19.92 -14.13
N ILE A 65 10.46 18.96 -13.22
CA ILE A 65 11.06 18.95 -11.88
C ILE A 65 12.37 18.13 -11.86
N GLU A 66 12.55 17.22 -12.83
CA GLU A 66 13.80 16.47 -13.01
C GLU A 66 14.95 17.40 -13.43
N VAL A 67 15.62 17.97 -12.44
CA VAL A 67 16.94 18.59 -12.59
C VAL A 67 17.98 17.47 -12.59
N SER A 68 18.61 17.27 -13.75
CA SER A 68 19.90 16.59 -14.02
C SER A 68 20.37 15.54 -13.00
N HIS A 69 20.06 14.26 -13.26
CA HIS A 69 20.98 13.18 -12.89
C HIS A 69 21.25 12.33 -14.13
N ASP A 70 22.33 12.67 -14.83
CA ASP A 70 22.91 11.82 -15.86
C ASP A 70 23.56 10.60 -15.20
N SER A 71 23.07 9.41 -15.52
CA SER A 71 23.86 8.23 -15.95
C SER A 71 23.09 6.93 -15.69
N GLU A 72 22.53 6.39 -16.77
CA GLU A 72 22.76 5.04 -17.29
C GLU A 72 23.09 3.88 -16.30
N LYS A 73 22.26 2.82 -16.39
CA LYS A 73 22.57 1.37 -16.43
C LYS A 73 22.01 0.46 -15.31
N ASP A 74 21.10 -0.40 -15.79
CA ASP A 74 21.10 -1.86 -15.61
C ASP A 74 20.35 -2.46 -14.38
N PHE A 75 19.04 -2.66 -14.55
CA PHE A 75 18.23 -3.55 -13.68
C PHE A 75 18.08 -4.96 -14.28
N THR A 76 19.07 -5.44 -15.03
CA THR A 76 19.16 -6.85 -15.44
C THR A 76 20.26 -7.56 -14.65
N LYS A 77 20.02 -7.80 -13.36
CA LYS A 77 20.52 -8.95 -12.55
C LYS A 77 20.29 -8.71 -11.05
N ARG A 78 19.15 -9.16 -10.53
CA ARG A 78 19.12 -9.76 -9.19
C ARG A 78 18.61 -11.18 -9.33
N SER A 79 19.59 -12.06 -9.35
CA SER A 79 19.47 -13.51 -9.36
C SER A 79 18.43 -13.97 -8.33
N CYS A 80 17.58 -14.89 -8.78
CA CYS A 80 16.63 -15.62 -7.98
C CYS A 80 17.32 -16.27 -6.78
N CYS A 81 17.03 -15.79 -5.57
CA CYS A 81 17.24 -16.55 -4.34
C CYS A 81 15.86 -17.01 -3.86
N SER A 82 15.52 -18.25 -4.19
CA SER A 82 14.32 -18.95 -3.75
C SER A 82 14.31 -19.12 -2.24
N HIS A 83 13.77 -18.13 -1.53
CA HIS A 83 13.26 -18.27 -0.17
C HIS A 83 11.74 -18.46 -0.24
N PRO A 84 11.14 -19.39 0.52
CA PRO A 84 9.69 -19.51 0.57
C PRO A 84 9.13 -18.19 1.12
N ARG A 85 8.48 -17.41 0.26
CA ARG A 85 7.55 -16.38 0.73
C ARG A 85 6.42 -17.14 1.40
N HIS A 86 6.39 -17.16 2.73
CA HIS A 86 5.12 -17.25 3.42
C HIS A 86 4.32 -16.02 2.99
N GLN A 87 3.51 -16.19 1.95
CA GLN A 87 2.41 -15.29 1.64
C GLN A 87 1.43 -15.41 2.81
N HIS A 88 1.65 -14.60 3.84
CA HIS A 88 0.53 -14.15 4.65
C HIS A 88 -0.17 -13.09 3.82
N ASP A 89 -0.97 -13.55 2.85
CA ASP A 89 -2.01 -12.77 2.18
C ASP A 89 -3.15 -12.59 3.21
N THR A 90 -2.89 -11.82 4.27
CA THR A 90 -3.81 -11.66 5.41
C THR A 90 -4.79 -10.51 5.24
N PHE A 91 -4.95 -9.99 4.02
CA PHE A 91 -6.07 -9.10 3.72
C PHE A 91 -6.95 -9.71 2.66
N ARG A 92 -8.24 -9.70 2.95
CA ARG A 92 -9.27 -10.19 2.05
C ARG A 92 -10.04 -9.00 1.47
N GLU A 93 -10.26 -9.06 0.16
CA GLU A 93 -11.10 -8.14 -0.63
C GLU A 93 -12.58 -8.51 -0.52
#